data_AF-A0A3A8N4G7-F1
#
_entry.id   AF-A0A3A8N4G7-F1
#
_cell.length_a   1.000
_cell.length_b   1.000
_cell.length_c   1.000
_cell.angle_alpha   90.00
_cell.angle_beta   90.00
_cell.angle_gamma   90.00
#
_symmetry.space_group_name_H-M   'P 1'
#
loop_
_entity.id
_entity.type
_entity.pdbx_description
1 polymer ?
#
loop_
_entity_poly.entity_id
_entity_poly.type
_entity_poly.pdbx_seq_one_letter_code
_entity_poly.pdbx_strand_id
1 'polypeptide(L)'
;MPSVFLRHTALAALILLTTPACDDTPSETPDAGTQVPDSGQPDAGSGFMAGGSLTPGPGKQVPESGKLVVLWSVSSSSPDYLYKFGEGTSSGATFALPLPTPPPAEALNQAELGVGLVLLMPTSFSLADGRYEGEDIFFDALIGAAGQYAIIYRANAQVVAPGWVSLFPVGYSCGKGVEAPEGSSFDTFEPVSCASLNITVDDAANIDFVNWT
;
A
#
# COMPACT_ATOMS: atom_id res chain seq x y z
N MET A 1 -12.06 10.88 -54.58
CA MET A 1 -11.51 9.93 -55.56
C MET A 1 -11.57 8.53 -54.95
N PRO A 2 -12.16 7.55 -55.63
CA PRO A 2 -12.43 6.19 -55.12
C PRO A 2 -11.34 5.17 -55.55
N SER A 3 -11.20 4.07 -54.81
CA SER A 3 -10.71 2.72 -55.21
C SER A 3 -10.50 1.92 -53.91
N VAL A 4 -11.25 0.89 -53.49
CA VAL A 4 -11.83 -0.34 -54.08
C VAL A 4 -10.80 -1.49 -54.25
N PHE A 5 -11.17 -2.65 -53.65
CA PHE A 5 -10.69 -4.05 -53.80
C PHE A 5 -9.36 -4.42 -53.09
N LEU A 6 -9.18 -5.61 -52.47
CA LEU A 6 -9.58 -6.94 -52.93
C LEU A 6 -9.61 -7.97 -51.76
N ARG A 7 -10.63 -8.84 -51.75
CA ARG A 7 -10.73 -10.07 -50.93
C ARG A 7 -9.71 -11.12 -51.37
N HIS A 8 -9.26 -12.02 -50.49
CA HIS A 8 -8.99 -13.42 -50.87
C HIS A 8 -9.29 -14.38 -49.71
N THR A 9 -10.11 -15.36 -50.04
CA THR A 9 -10.57 -16.51 -49.24
C THR A 9 -9.80 -17.75 -49.70
N ALA A 10 -9.37 -18.64 -48.80
CA ALA A 10 -9.12 -20.08 -49.03
C ALA A 10 -8.96 -20.72 -47.63
N LEU A 11 -9.87 -21.54 -47.09
CA LEU A 11 -10.40 -22.85 -47.47
C LEU A 11 -9.39 -24.02 -47.45
N ALA A 12 -9.38 -24.68 -46.29
CA ALA A 12 -9.34 -26.12 -45.99
C ALA A 12 -8.40 -27.08 -46.74
N ALA A 13 -7.65 -27.87 -45.96
CA ALA A 13 -7.31 -29.26 -46.30
C ALA A 13 -7.37 -30.13 -45.03
N LEU A 14 -8.27 -31.12 -45.07
CA LEU A 14 -8.50 -32.20 -44.13
C LEU A 14 -7.67 -33.41 -44.59
N ILE A 15 -6.85 -34.00 -43.70
CA ILE A 15 -6.27 -35.34 -43.91
C ILE A 15 -6.47 -36.16 -42.62
N LEU A 16 -6.92 -37.40 -42.82
CA LEU A 16 -7.37 -38.38 -41.83
C LEU A 16 -6.45 -39.61 -41.89
N LEU A 17 -6.33 -40.32 -40.75
CA LEU A 17 -5.84 -41.71 -40.52
C LEU A 17 -4.30 -41.85 -40.40
N THR A 18 -3.69 -42.66 -39.51
CA THR A 18 -4.02 -43.89 -38.76
C THR A 18 -3.16 -44.04 -37.49
N THR A 19 -3.61 -44.83 -36.50
CA THR A 19 -2.84 -45.30 -35.31
C THR A 19 -1.94 -46.51 -35.64
N PRO A 20 -0.87 -46.76 -34.86
CA PRO A 20 -0.92 -47.87 -33.90
C PRO A 20 -0.30 -47.56 -32.52
N ALA A 21 -0.63 -48.42 -31.55
CA ALA A 21 -0.29 -48.36 -30.13
C ALA A 21 1.00 -49.13 -29.75
N CYS A 22 1.45 -48.84 -28.52
CA CYS A 22 2.24 -49.61 -27.54
C CYS A 22 3.56 -48.98 -27.04
N ASP A 23 3.59 -48.86 -25.71
CA ASP A 23 4.70 -48.96 -24.74
C ASP A 23 5.83 -47.90 -24.79
N ASP A 24 6.42 -47.42 -23.70
CA ASP A 24 6.26 -47.68 -22.26
C ASP A 24 7.03 -46.58 -21.49
N THR A 25 6.53 -46.23 -20.31
CA THR A 25 7.25 -45.62 -19.16
C THR A 25 7.72 -44.14 -19.25
N PRO A 26 7.42 -43.31 -18.22
CA PRO A 26 7.66 -41.87 -18.25
C PRO A 26 9.08 -41.50 -17.82
N SER A 27 9.73 -40.64 -18.59
CA SER A 27 10.96 -39.96 -18.17
C SER A 27 10.56 -38.61 -17.56
N GLU A 28 10.44 -38.57 -16.23
CA GLU A 28 10.25 -37.33 -15.48
C GLU A 28 11.47 -36.43 -15.72
N THR A 29 11.24 -35.36 -16.49
CA THR A 29 12.12 -34.19 -16.47
C THR A 29 11.72 -33.38 -15.24
N PRO A 30 12.64 -33.02 -14.33
CA PRO A 30 12.32 -32.09 -13.26
C PRO A 30 11.95 -30.75 -13.90
N ASP A 31 10.66 -30.44 -13.92
CA ASP A 31 10.19 -29.10 -14.22
C ASP A 31 10.69 -28.23 -13.07
N ALA A 32 11.70 -27.41 -13.35
CA ALA A 32 12.14 -26.34 -12.47
C ALA A 32 11.01 -25.30 -12.45
N GLY A 33 9.95 -25.63 -11.72
CA GLY A 33 8.85 -24.76 -11.42
C GLY A 33 9.42 -23.49 -10.85
N THR A 34 9.42 -22.45 -11.66
CA THR A 34 9.72 -21.10 -11.21
C THR A 34 8.57 -20.73 -10.30
N GLN A 35 8.76 -20.92 -9.01
CA GLN A 35 7.84 -20.45 -8.00
C GLN A 35 7.79 -18.93 -8.14
N VAL A 36 6.77 -18.44 -8.82
CA VAL A 36 6.32 -17.06 -8.66
C VAL A 36 6.08 -16.90 -7.15
N PRO A 37 6.69 -15.92 -6.48
CA PRO A 37 6.41 -15.67 -5.07
C PRO A 37 4.91 -15.45 -4.94
N ASP A 38 4.25 -16.39 -4.26
CA ASP A 38 2.89 -16.22 -3.80
C ASP A 38 2.86 -14.93 -2.98
N SER A 39 2.16 -13.93 -3.51
CA SER A 39 2.00 -12.62 -2.88
C SER A 39 0.97 -12.78 -1.78
N GLY A 40 1.35 -13.58 -0.77
CA GLY A 40 0.52 -14.17 0.25
C GLY A 40 -0.67 -13.30 0.60
N GLN A 41 -1.80 -13.63 -0.02
CA GLN A 41 -3.07 -13.00 0.30
C GLN A 41 -3.44 -13.52 1.69
N PRO A 42 -3.47 -12.67 2.73
CA PRO A 42 -3.69 -13.14 4.09
C PRO A 42 -5.06 -13.83 4.19
N ASP A 43 -5.08 -15.00 4.83
CA ASP A 43 -6.30 -15.72 5.17
C ASP A 43 -7.29 -14.78 5.88
N ALA A 44 -8.58 -14.91 5.58
CA ALA A 44 -9.67 -14.05 6.07
C ALA A 44 -9.91 -14.04 7.60
N GLY A 45 -8.93 -14.46 8.40
CA GLY A 45 -8.94 -14.41 9.86
C GLY A 45 -7.65 -13.86 10.48
N SER A 46 -6.59 -13.58 9.72
CA SER A 46 -5.42 -12.85 10.22
C SER A 46 -5.58 -11.37 9.88
N GLY A 47 -5.81 -10.54 10.89
CA GLY A 47 -5.83 -9.09 10.72
C GLY A 47 -4.56 -8.61 10.02
N PHE A 48 -4.65 -7.52 9.26
CA PHE A 48 -3.47 -6.95 8.61
C PHE A 48 -2.46 -6.48 9.66
N MET A 49 -1.17 -6.69 9.40
CA MET A 49 -0.08 -6.28 10.25
C MET A 49 0.95 -5.51 9.44
N ALA A 50 1.15 -4.24 9.79
CA ALA A 50 2.30 -3.47 9.34
C ALA A 50 3.37 -3.43 10.43
N GLY A 51 4.62 -3.26 10.03
CA GLY A 51 5.75 -3.17 10.93
C GLY A 51 7.00 -2.73 10.21
N GLY A 52 8.07 -2.58 10.99
CA GLY A 52 9.36 -2.18 10.46
C GLY A 52 10.25 -1.58 11.53
N SER A 53 11.10 -0.64 11.12
CA SER A 53 12.16 -0.08 11.96
C SER A 53 11.93 1.38 12.33
N LEU A 54 12.55 1.81 13.42
CA LEU A 54 12.71 3.21 13.82
C LEU A 54 14.16 3.60 13.62
N THR A 55 14.40 4.65 12.85
CA THR A 55 15.74 5.21 12.60
C THR A 55 15.82 6.60 13.23
N PRO A 56 16.82 6.88 14.10
CA PRO A 56 16.96 8.19 14.70
C PRO A 56 17.45 9.21 13.68
N GLY A 57 16.81 10.39 13.67
CA GLY A 57 17.35 11.58 13.01
C GLY A 57 18.59 12.13 13.73
N PRO A 58 19.29 13.11 13.14
CA PRO A 58 20.50 13.70 13.72
C PRO A 58 20.29 14.21 15.16
N GLY A 59 21.03 13.65 16.12
CA GLY A 59 20.94 14.04 17.53
C GLY A 59 19.70 13.55 18.27
N LYS A 60 18.83 12.77 17.61
CA LYS A 60 17.67 12.12 18.22
C LYS A 60 18.04 10.74 18.74
N GLN A 61 17.21 10.21 19.64
CA GLN A 61 17.33 8.85 20.15
C GLN A 61 16.01 8.13 19.92
N VAL A 62 16.09 6.86 19.54
CA VAL A 62 14.91 6.00 19.45
C VAL A 62 14.37 5.77 20.86
N PRO A 63 13.07 6.05 21.12
CA PRO A 63 12.49 5.83 22.44
C PRO A 63 12.42 4.33 22.76
N GLU A 64 12.48 3.97 24.05
CA GLU A 64 12.34 2.58 24.50
C GLU A 64 10.96 2.00 24.14
N SER A 65 9.92 2.83 24.20
CA SER A 65 8.58 2.48 23.75
C SER A 65 7.84 3.71 23.23
N GLY A 66 6.85 3.48 22.38
CA GLY A 66 6.02 4.53 21.81
C GLY A 66 4.68 3.98 21.33
N LYS A 67 3.73 4.89 21.13
CA LYS A 67 2.43 4.60 20.52
C LYS A 67 2.50 4.92 19.03
N LEU A 68 1.92 4.07 18.19
CA LEU A 68 1.73 4.35 16.78
C LEU A 68 0.27 4.75 16.57
N VAL A 69 0.04 5.75 15.76
CA VAL A 69 -1.30 6.13 15.28
C VAL A 69 -1.30 6.21 13.77
N VAL A 70 -2.41 5.79 13.16
CA VAL A 70 -2.62 5.95 11.72
C VAL A 70 -3.61 7.08 11.49
N LEU A 71 -3.16 8.08 10.74
CA LEU A 71 -4.00 9.19 10.28
C LEU A 71 -4.26 9.03 8.79
N TRP A 72 -5.51 8.80 8.44
CA TRP A 72 -5.95 8.69 7.07
C TRP A 72 -6.19 10.08 6.51
N SER A 73 -5.40 10.48 5.51
CA SER A 73 -5.57 11.77 4.86
C SER A 73 -6.68 11.71 3.82
N VAL A 74 -7.65 12.62 3.95
CA VAL A 74 -8.84 12.69 3.11
C VAL A 74 -8.95 14.07 2.48
N SER A 75 -8.73 14.12 1.17
CA SER A 75 -8.79 15.31 0.31
C SER A 75 -9.93 15.27 -0.71
N SER A 76 -10.73 14.20 -0.70
CA SER A 76 -11.91 14.08 -1.57
C SER A 76 -13.09 15.01 -1.18
N SER A 77 -12.98 15.74 -0.07
CA SER A 77 -13.99 16.68 0.42
C SER A 77 -13.34 18.01 0.78
N SER A 78 -14.12 19.10 0.87
CA SER A 78 -13.61 20.39 1.35
C SER A 78 -14.29 20.79 2.67
N PRO A 79 -13.54 21.17 3.73
CA PRO A 79 -12.08 21.16 3.79
C PRO A 79 -11.50 19.73 3.83
N ASP A 80 -10.22 19.60 3.48
CA ASP A 80 -9.44 18.39 3.71
C ASP A 80 -9.34 18.11 5.20
N TYR A 81 -9.19 16.84 5.57
CA TYR A 81 -9.10 16.45 6.98
C TYR A 81 -8.27 15.18 7.18
N LEU A 82 -7.92 14.93 8.45
CA LEU A 82 -7.31 13.69 8.90
C LEU A 82 -8.36 12.86 9.66
N TYR A 83 -8.45 11.57 9.39
CA TYR A 83 -9.24 10.64 10.19
C TYR A 83 -8.31 9.74 10.99
N LYS A 84 -8.38 9.77 12.32
CA LYS A 84 -7.62 8.84 13.15
C LYS A 84 -8.35 7.50 13.21
N PHE A 85 -7.68 6.43 12.77
CA PHE A 85 -8.16 5.05 12.89
C PHE A 85 -7.01 4.06 12.80
N GLY A 86 -6.83 3.25 13.84
CA GLY A 86 -5.74 2.28 13.94
C GLY A 86 -4.63 2.75 14.87
N GLU A 87 -4.17 1.83 15.71
CA GLU A 87 -3.10 2.06 16.68
C GLU A 87 -2.16 0.86 16.74
N GLY A 88 -0.91 1.13 17.13
CA GLY A 88 0.12 0.12 17.35
C GLY A 88 1.09 0.54 18.44
N THR A 89 2.16 -0.23 18.59
CA THR A 89 3.20 0.04 19.59
C THR A 89 4.60 -0.15 19.00
N SER A 90 5.55 0.65 19.48
CA SER A 90 6.98 0.43 19.25
C SER A 90 7.66 -0.06 20.52
N SER A 91 8.72 -0.84 20.34
CA SER A 91 9.59 -1.32 21.40
C SER A 91 11.03 -1.29 20.88
N GLY A 92 11.83 -0.36 21.41
CA GLY A 92 13.15 -0.05 20.89
C GLY A 92 13.09 0.33 19.40
N ALA A 93 13.92 -0.31 18.59
CA ALA A 93 14.10 0.04 17.18
C ALA A 93 13.05 -0.56 16.22
N THR A 94 11.98 -1.19 16.72
CA THR A 94 10.95 -1.81 15.89
C THR A 94 9.54 -1.43 16.32
N PHE A 95 8.58 -1.62 15.43
CA PHE A 95 7.17 -1.43 15.73
C PHE A 95 6.27 -2.49 15.09
N ALA A 96 5.08 -2.62 15.65
CA ALA A 96 3.99 -3.43 15.13
C ALA A 96 2.69 -2.62 15.13
N LEU A 97 1.95 -2.70 14.03
CA LEU A 97 0.72 -1.96 13.78
C LEU A 97 -0.36 -2.92 13.27
N PRO A 98 -1.17 -3.48 14.18
CA PRO A 98 -2.31 -4.31 13.82
C PRO A 98 -3.47 -3.44 13.29
N LEU A 99 -4.02 -3.81 12.13
CA LEU A 99 -5.23 -3.24 11.55
C LEU A 99 -6.21 -4.38 11.26
N PRO A 100 -6.96 -4.85 12.29
CA PRO A 100 -7.75 -6.08 12.18
C PRO A 100 -9.03 -5.92 11.37
N THR A 101 -9.50 -4.68 11.16
CA THR A 101 -10.71 -4.37 10.41
C THR A 101 -10.42 -3.28 9.40
N PRO A 102 -11.11 -3.26 8.24
CA PRO A 102 -11.05 -2.15 7.30
C PRO A 102 -11.23 -0.78 7.97
N PRO A 103 -10.62 0.28 7.41
CA PRO A 103 -10.92 1.63 7.85
C PRO A 103 -12.38 1.99 7.55
N PRO A 104 -13.02 2.85 8.36
CA PRO A 104 -14.37 3.31 8.09
C PRO A 104 -14.42 4.13 6.79
N ALA A 105 -15.60 4.23 6.18
CA ALA A 105 -15.76 4.93 4.89
C ALA A 105 -15.32 6.41 4.97
N GLU A 106 -15.50 7.03 6.12
CA GLU A 106 -15.12 8.40 6.43
C GLU A 106 -13.59 8.59 6.52
N ALA A 107 -12.81 7.52 6.61
CA ALA A 107 -11.35 7.55 6.54
C ALA A 107 -10.83 7.34 5.11
N LEU A 108 -11.72 7.28 4.11
CA LEU A 108 -11.38 6.96 2.74
C LEU A 108 -11.78 8.09 1.79
N ASN A 109 -10.90 8.38 0.84
CA ASN A 109 -11.17 9.27 -0.27
C ASN A 109 -12.24 8.65 -1.17
N GLN A 110 -13.35 9.37 -1.32
CA GLN A 110 -14.56 8.90 -2.01
C GLN A 110 -15.09 7.56 -1.46
N ALA A 111 -14.85 7.23 -0.19
CA ALA A 111 -15.17 5.92 0.41
C ALA A 111 -14.41 4.72 -0.22
N GLU A 112 -13.37 4.96 -1.02
CA GLU A 112 -12.71 3.93 -1.82
C GLU A 112 -11.20 3.77 -1.55
N LEU A 113 -10.48 4.88 -1.36
CA LEU A 113 -9.02 4.90 -1.24
C LEU A 113 -8.56 5.51 0.09
N GLY A 114 -7.81 4.74 0.86
CA GLY A 114 -7.18 5.20 2.09
C GLY A 114 -5.69 5.40 1.91
N VAL A 115 -5.19 6.56 2.34
CA VAL A 115 -3.75 6.84 2.49
C VAL A 115 -3.49 7.17 3.95
N GLY A 116 -2.98 6.18 4.68
CA GLY A 116 -2.72 6.21 6.11
C GLY A 116 -1.28 6.59 6.43
N LEU A 117 -1.11 7.75 7.05
CA LEU A 117 0.15 8.24 7.61
C LEU A 117 0.41 7.57 8.97
N VAL A 118 1.58 6.96 9.15
CA VAL A 118 1.96 6.31 10.40
C VAL A 118 2.82 7.26 11.23
N LEU A 119 2.31 7.65 12.40
CA LEU A 119 3.00 8.55 13.32
C LEU A 119 3.41 7.81 14.60
N LEU A 120 4.57 8.17 15.13
CA LEU A 120 5.09 7.75 16.42
C LEU A 120 4.86 8.87 17.44
N MET A 121 4.15 8.52 18.51
CA MET A 121 3.70 9.40 19.57
C MET A 121 4.19 8.92 20.95
N PRO A 122 4.22 9.80 21.97
CA PRO A 122 4.44 9.37 23.35
C PRO A 122 3.40 8.32 23.75
N THR A 123 3.78 7.39 24.62
CA THR A 123 2.84 6.35 25.12
C THR A 123 1.63 6.93 25.86
N SER A 124 1.80 8.12 26.46
CA SER A 124 0.73 8.88 27.12
C SER A 124 -0.21 9.60 26.16
N PHE A 125 0.14 9.71 24.87
CA PHE A 125 -0.71 10.35 23.87
C PHE A 125 -1.99 9.53 23.68
N SER A 126 -3.13 10.21 23.68
CA SER A 126 -4.43 9.58 23.51
C SER A 126 -5.29 10.45 22.61
N LEU A 127 -5.92 9.81 21.64
CA LEU A 127 -6.81 10.46 20.70
C LEU A 127 -7.94 9.51 20.32
N ALA A 128 -9.17 10.00 20.34
CA ALA A 128 -10.31 9.20 19.91
C ALA A 128 -10.25 8.95 18.40
N ASP A 129 -10.76 7.79 17.96
CA ASP A 129 -11.00 7.58 16.54
C ASP A 129 -12.02 8.61 16.02
N GLY A 130 -11.79 9.12 14.82
CA GLY A 130 -12.66 10.13 14.24
C GLY A 130 -11.95 11.16 13.38
N ARG A 131 -12.75 12.13 12.91
CA ARG A 131 -12.32 13.25 12.06
C ARG A 131 -11.69 14.36 12.89
N TYR A 132 -10.56 14.86 12.39
CA TYR A 132 -9.83 16.01 12.91
C TYR A 132 -9.60 17.01 11.79
N GLU A 133 -9.98 18.27 12.04
CA GLU A 133 -9.75 19.38 11.13
C GLU A 133 -8.49 20.13 11.59
N GLY A 134 -7.58 20.38 10.66
CA GLY A 134 -6.27 20.97 10.95
C GLY A 134 -5.23 19.94 11.38
N GLU A 135 -4.01 20.11 10.89
CA GLU A 135 -2.91 19.15 11.08
C GLU A 135 -2.10 19.43 12.38
N ASP A 136 -2.20 20.65 12.91
CA ASP A 136 -1.40 21.13 14.05
C ASP A 136 -1.60 20.30 15.33
N ILE A 137 -2.76 19.67 15.50
CA ILE A 137 -3.10 18.90 16.71
C ILE A 137 -2.14 17.73 16.94
N PHE A 138 -1.53 17.22 15.87
CA PHE A 138 -0.69 16.03 15.91
C PHE A 138 0.81 16.39 16.00
N PHE A 139 1.21 17.46 15.32
CA PHE A 139 2.63 17.76 15.11
C PHE A 139 3.34 18.23 16.38
N ASP A 140 2.65 18.88 17.32
CA ASP A 140 3.23 19.31 18.59
C ASP A 140 3.68 18.13 19.49
N ALA A 141 3.03 16.98 19.35
CA ALA A 141 3.31 15.79 20.15
C ALA A 141 4.06 14.71 19.34
N LEU A 142 4.42 14.97 18.09
CA LEU A 142 5.06 14.01 17.21
C LEU A 142 6.49 13.70 17.68
N ILE A 143 6.83 12.43 17.80
CA ILE A 143 8.19 11.95 18.07
C ILE A 143 8.87 11.44 16.80
N GLY A 144 8.09 10.99 15.82
CA GLY A 144 8.57 10.52 14.54
C GLY A 144 7.44 10.13 13.60
N ALA A 145 7.75 9.90 12.33
CA ALA A 145 6.75 9.46 11.36
C ALA A 145 7.39 8.63 10.25
N ALA A 146 6.57 7.79 9.62
CA ALA A 146 6.94 7.09 8.40
C ALA A 146 6.76 8.02 7.19
N GLY A 147 7.42 9.18 7.16
CA GLY A 147 7.12 10.26 6.20
C GLY A 147 7.14 9.86 4.72
N GLN A 148 8.00 8.91 4.35
CA GLN A 148 8.14 8.39 2.99
C GLN A 148 7.35 7.10 2.72
N TYR A 149 6.49 6.68 3.65
CA TYR A 149 5.69 5.47 3.56
C TYR A 149 4.23 5.75 3.92
N ALA A 150 3.33 4.96 3.36
CA ALA A 150 1.93 5.01 3.73
C ALA A 150 1.34 3.59 3.83
N ILE A 151 0.36 3.44 4.72
CA ILE A 151 -0.58 2.33 4.63
C ILE A 151 -1.60 2.69 3.54
N ILE A 152 -1.70 1.84 2.53
CA ILE A 152 -2.67 2.02 1.45
C ILE A 152 -3.83 1.07 1.70
N TYR A 153 -5.07 1.57 1.64
CA TYR A 153 -6.26 0.74 1.65
C TYR A 153 -7.07 0.95 0.38
N ARG A 154 -7.44 -0.14 -0.28
CA ARG A 154 -8.28 -0.11 -1.49
C ARG A 154 -9.55 -0.89 -1.21
N ALA A 155 -10.69 -0.21 -1.16
CA ALA A 155 -11.96 -0.83 -0.78
C ALA A 155 -12.48 -1.84 -1.82
N ASN A 156 -12.18 -1.61 -3.11
CA ASN A 156 -12.71 -2.43 -4.20
C ASN A 156 -11.80 -2.44 -5.43
N ALA A 157 -12.10 -3.29 -6.42
CA ALA A 157 -11.26 -3.42 -7.60
C ALA A 157 -11.35 -2.22 -8.58
N GLN A 158 -12.36 -1.38 -8.46
CA GLN A 158 -12.75 -0.36 -9.45
C GLN A 158 -12.53 1.07 -8.94
N VAL A 159 -11.60 1.27 -8.01
CA VAL A 159 -11.31 2.60 -7.46
C VAL A 159 -10.95 3.57 -8.58
N VAL A 160 -11.69 4.67 -8.68
CA VAL A 160 -11.43 5.74 -9.64
C VAL A 160 -10.34 6.65 -9.06
N ALA A 161 -9.09 6.36 -9.40
CA ALA A 161 -7.93 7.07 -8.83
C ALA A 161 -6.75 7.15 -9.82
N PRO A 162 -5.68 7.91 -9.49
CA PRO A 162 -4.48 7.97 -10.30
C PRO A 162 -3.90 6.58 -10.58
N GLY A 163 -3.21 6.42 -11.71
CA GLY A 163 -2.78 5.11 -12.21
C GLY A 163 -1.98 4.26 -11.21
N TRP A 164 -1.23 4.87 -10.30
CA TRP A 164 -0.45 4.17 -9.28
C TRP A 164 -1.32 3.36 -8.33
N VAL A 165 -2.58 3.75 -8.08
CA VAL A 165 -3.50 3.03 -7.17
C VAL A 165 -3.79 1.62 -7.66
N SER A 166 -3.77 1.40 -8.98
CA SER A 166 -3.99 0.08 -9.56
C SER A 166 -2.89 -0.94 -9.25
N LEU A 167 -1.72 -0.47 -8.80
CA LEU A 167 -0.58 -1.31 -8.41
C LEU A 167 -0.81 -2.02 -7.07
N PHE A 168 -1.74 -1.53 -6.24
CA PHE A 168 -2.02 -2.07 -4.92
C PHE A 168 -3.21 -3.02 -4.98
N PRO A 169 -3.17 -4.21 -4.35
CA PRO A 169 -4.32 -5.11 -4.29
C PRO A 169 -5.51 -4.51 -3.52
N VAL A 170 -6.68 -5.12 -3.64
CA VAL A 170 -7.84 -4.79 -2.79
C VAL A 170 -7.52 -5.16 -1.34
N GLY A 171 -7.92 -4.32 -0.39
CA GLY A 171 -7.59 -4.44 1.02
C GLY A 171 -6.40 -3.58 1.42
N TYR A 172 -5.72 -3.97 2.49
CA TYR A 172 -4.55 -3.27 3.01
C TYR A 172 -3.28 -3.61 2.24
N SER A 173 -2.39 -2.64 2.10
CA SER A 173 -1.05 -2.75 1.54
C SER A 173 -0.18 -1.62 2.07
N CYS A 174 1.10 -1.58 1.67
CA CYS A 174 2.02 -0.52 2.06
C CYS A 174 2.71 0.04 0.84
N GLY A 175 2.78 1.37 0.77
CA GLY A 175 3.40 2.11 -0.30
C GLY A 175 4.62 2.86 0.19
N LYS A 176 5.61 3.03 -0.68
CA LYS A 176 6.70 3.99 -0.52
C LYS A 176 6.50 5.14 -1.50
N GLY A 177 6.72 6.36 -1.02
CA GLY A 177 6.67 7.56 -1.85
C GLY A 177 7.67 7.47 -3.01
N VAL A 178 7.20 7.87 -4.19
CA VAL A 178 8.00 8.05 -5.40
C VAL A 178 7.71 9.45 -5.91
N GLU A 179 8.79 10.18 -6.17
CA GLU A 179 8.73 11.55 -6.69
C GLU A 179 7.79 11.63 -7.89
N ALA A 180 6.98 12.69 -7.90
CA ALA A 180 6.08 13.01 -8.98
C ALA A 180 6.78 12.93 -10.35
N PRO A 181 6.20 12.26 -11.36
CA PRO A 181 6.68 12.36 -12.73
C PRO A 181 6.74 13.83 -13.18
N GLU A 182 7.67 14.17 -14.07
CA GLU A 182 7.82 15.53 -14.58
C GLU A 182 6.47 16.09 -15.08
N GLY A 183 6.07 17.24 -14.53
CA GLY A 183 4.79 17.89 -14.84
C GLY A 183 3.60 17.50 -13.95
N SER A 184 3.78 16.58 -13.00
CA SER A 184 2.80 16.32 -11.93
C SER A 184 3.08 17.21 -10.71
N SER A 185 2.03 17.59 -9.99
CA SER A 185 2.13 18.34 -8.72
C SER A 185 2.18 17.44 -7.49
N PHE A 186 1.87 16.15 -7.66
CA PHE A 186 1.75 15.18 -6.57
C PHE A 186 2.61 13.97 -6.82
N ASP A 187 3.24 13.52 -5.74
CA ASP A 187 3.98 12.27 -5.65
C ASP A 187 3.03 11.07 -5.80
N THR A 188 3.64 9.92 -6.01
CA THR A 188 2.94 8.64 -6.16
C THR A 188 3.45 7.63 -5.14
N PHE A 189 2.81 6.46 -5.09
CA PHE A 189 3.30 5.36 -4.26
C PHE A 189 3.59 4.13 -5.12
N GLU A 190 4.67 3.43 -4.78
CA GLU A 190 4.96 2.08 -5.27
C GLU A 190 4.75 1.04 -4.17
N PRO A 191 4.26 -0.18 -4.48
CA PRO A 191 4.08 -1.23 -3.47
C PRO A 191 5.41 -1.65 -2.84
N VAL A 192 5.40 -1.78 -1.51
CA VAL A 192 6.53 -2.32 -0.72
C VAL A 192 6.03 -3.33 0.31
N SER A 193 6.96 -4.08 0.91
CA SER A 193 6.62 -4.98 2.01
C SER A 193 6.09 -4.20 3.21
N CYS A 194 4.99 -4.66 3.79
CA CYS A 194 4.45 -4.10 5.02
C CYS A 194 5.28 -4.41 6.26
N ALA A 195 6.35 -5.20 6.13
CA ALA A 195 7.33 -5.43 7.19
C ALA A 195 8.58 -4.52 7.06
N SER A 196 8.65 -3.67 6.04
CA SER A 196 9.83 -2.84 5.73
C SER A 196 9.56 -1.33 5.83
N LEU A 197 8.54 -0.91 6.58
CA LEU A 197 8.32 0.51 6.81
C LEU A 197 9.44 1.08 7.68
N ASN A 198 9.80 2.35 7.47
CA ASN A 198 10.75 3.03 8.33
C ASN A 198 10.11 4.30 8.90
N ILE A 199 10.13 4.41 10.22
CA ILE A 199 9.79 5.64 10.95
C ILE A 199 11.08 6.39 11.24
N THR A 200 11.15 7.64 10.80
CA THR A 200 12.21 8.55 11.20
C THR A 200 11.82 9.19 12.53
N VAL A 201 12.64 9.01 13.55
CA VAL A 201 12.47 9.65 14.87
C VAL A 201 13.11 11.02 14.81
N ASP A 202 12.30 12.04 14.58
CA ASP A 202 12.71 13.44 14.47
C ASP A 202 11.51 14.38 14.72
N ASP A 203 11.78 15.67 14.82
CA ASP A 203 10.74 16.69 14.87
C ASP A 203 10.01 16.74 13.53
N ALA A 204 8.72 17.06 13.54
CA ALA A 204 7.87 17.09 12.33
C ALA A 204 8.49 17.90 11.18
N ALA A 205 9.10 19.04 11.49
CA ALA A 205 9.74 19.92 10.52
C ALA A 205 10.96 19.32 9.79
N ASN A 206 11.53 18.24 10.32
CA ASN A 206 12.69 17.54 9.75
C ASN A 206 12.30 16.26 9.01
N ILE A 207 11.01 15.90 9.02
CA ILE A 207 10.51 14.70 8.34
C ILE A 207 9.94 15.11 6.99
N ASP A 208 10.47 14.50 5.94
CA ASP A 208 9.96 14.66 4.59
C ASP A 208 8.74 13.76 4.39
N PHE A 209 7.58 14.38 4.13
CA PHE A 209 6.32 13.67 3.90
C PHE A 209 6.01 13.62 2.41
N VAL A 210 5.50 12.47 1.95
CA VAL A 210 5.04 12.31 0.56
C VAL A 210 3.93 13.32 0.25
N ASN A 211 4.13 14.16 -0.78
CA ASN A 211 3.17 15.17 -1.21
C ASN A 211 2.15 14.55 -2.17
N TRP A 212 1.18 13.81 -1.65
CA TRP A 212 0.27 12.98 -2.46
C TRP A 212 -1.09 13.65 -2.81
N THR A 213 -1.40 14.82 -2.24
CA THR A 213 -2.68 15.56 -2.41
C THR A 213 -2.51 17.05 -2.56
#